data_AF-A0A2N0KGH5-F1
#
_entry.id   AF-A0A2N0KGH5-F1
#
_cell.length_a   1.000
_cell.length_b   1.000
_cell.length_c   1.000
_cell.angle_alpha   90.00
_cell.angle_beta   90.00
_cell.angle_gamma   90.00
#
_symmetry.space_group_name_H-M   'P 1'
#
loop_
_entity.id
_entity.type
_entity.pdbx_description
1 polymer ?
#
loop_
_entity_poly.entity_id
_entity_poly.type
_entity_poly.pdbx_seq_one_letter_code
_entity_poly.pdbx_strand_id
1 'polypeptide(L)'
;MTSGHSGQAQRYIRSIQRTLGRLEDLLREMESQVPELRPPDPRSELLEQVHVAGAMEQRRLFELLDQRSINHTWIGAQVGAEYLELWQAADGRTLYRVTDRAIRELHLGQLASAAAYASLSESSFGDDWQSAEDSAYDRL
;
A
#
# COMPACT_ATOMS: atom_id res chain seq x y z
N MET A 1 28.71 35.89 -30.80
CA MET A 1 28.83 34.42 -30.81
C MET A 1 27.96 33.84 -29.68
N THR A 2 26.66 33.61 -29.90
CA THR A 2 25.73 33.12 -28.84
C THR A 2 24.68 32.12 -29.34
N SER A 3 24.63 31.86 -30.64
CA SER A 3 23.61 31.03 -31.31
C SER A 3 23.73 29.53 -31.07
N GLY A 4 24.81 29.04 -30.46
CA GLY A 4 25.00 27.62 -30.14
C GLY A 4 24.29 27.15 -28.86
N HIS A 5 24.12 28.05 -27.87
CA HIS A 5 23.56 27.69 -26.56
C HIS A 5 22.03 27.58 -26.57
N SER A 6 21.33 28.37 -27.41
CA SER A 6 19.86 28.34 -27.49
C SER A 6 19.33 27.03 -28.10
N GLY A 7 20.02 26.49 -29.11
CA GLY A 7 19.64 25.22 -29.75
C GLY A 7 19.90 23.99 -28.87
N GLN A 8 20.82 24.09 -27.90
CA GLN A 8 21.07 23.06 -26.91
C GLN A 8 20.00 23.11 -25.81
N ALA A 9 19.68 24.31 -25.31
CA ALA A 9 18.59 24.52 -24.36
C ALA A 9 17.23 24.03 -24.90
N GLN A 10 16.92 24.32 -26.16
CA GLN A 10 15.70 23.83 -26.82
C GLN A 10 15.66 22.30 -26.96
N ARG A 11 16.82 21.63 -27.09
CA ARG A 11 16.87 20.16 -27.09
C ARG A 11 16.62 19.58 -25.69
N TYR A 12 17.18 20.18 -24.65
CA TYR A 12 16.95 19.76 -23.27
C TYR A 12 15.49 19.94 -22.87
N ILE A 13 14.88 21.09 -23.17
CA ILE A 13 13.46 21.35 -22.91
C ILE A 13 12.58 20.29 -23.59
N ARG A 14 12.87 19.95 -24.85
CA ARG A 14 12.11 18.94 -25.60
C ARG A 14 12.31 17.52 -25.05
N SER A 15 13.49 17.23 -24.49
CA SER A 15 13.75 15.97 -23.80
C SER A 15 12.96 15.88 -22.50
N ILE A 16 12.97 16.96 -21.70
CA ILE A 16 12.25 17.06 -20.42
C ILE A 16 10.75 16.87 -20.63
N GLN A 17 10.18 17.53 -21.64
CA GLN A 17 8.76 17.39 -21.99
C GLN A 17 8.39 15.95 -22.37
N ARG A 18 9.26 15.24 -23.09
CA ARG A 18 9.02 13.82 -23.42
C ARG A 18 9.14 12.91 -22.22
N THR A 19 10.09 13.16 -21.32
CA THR A 19 10.21 12.39 -20.07
C THR A 19 9.04 12.65 -19.13
N LEU A 20 8.54 13.89 -19.08
CA LEU A 20 7.33 14.25 -18.33
C LEU A 20 6.11 13.51 -18.88
N GLY A 21 5.88 13.55 -20.20
CA GLY A 21 4.77 12.81 -20.81
C GLY A 21 4.84 11.30 -20.56
N ARG A 22 6.05 10.70 -20.62
CA ARG A 22 6.23 9.28 -20.26
C ARG A 22 5.94 8.99 -18.79
N LEU A 23 6.33 9.90 -17.89
CA LEU A 23 6.04 9.77 -16.47
C LEU A 23 4.54 9.90 -16.19
N GLU A 24 3.86 10.84 -16.85
CA GLU A 24 2.41 11.00 -16.78
C GLU A 24 1.68 9.75 -17.30
N ASP A 25 2.13 9.18 -18.43
CA ASP A 25 1.57 7.94 -18.96
C ASP A 25 1.77 6.75 -18.00
N LEU A 26 2.97 6.63 -17.40
CA LEU A 26 3.27 5.59 -16.42
C LEU A 26 2.46 5.76 -15.12
N LEU A 27 2.32 7.00 -14.63
CA LEU A 27 1.50 7.31 -13.47
C LEU A 27 0.02 7.01 -13.75
N ARG A 28 -0.48 7.34 -14.94
CA ARG A 28 -1.85 7.03 -15.35
C ARG A 28 -2.09 5.54 -15.52
N GLU A 29 -1.10 4.80 -16.01
CA GLU A 29 -1.14 3.34 -16.07
C GLU A 29 -1.14 2.72 -14.66
N MET A 30 -0.35 3.28 -13.73
CA MET A 30 -0.39 2.89 -12.31
C MET A 30 -1.71 3.25 -11.62
N GLU A 31 -2.29 4.42 -11.91
CA GLU A 31 -3.61 4.84 -11.40
C GLU A 31 -4.73 3.95 -11.95
N SER A 32 -4.63 3.52 -13.21
CA SER A 32 -5.54 2.53 -13.80
C SER A 32 -5.39 1.12 -13.21
N GLN A 33 -4.25 0.86 -12.56
CA GLN A 33 -3.96 -0.35 -11.80
C GLN A 33 -4.19 -0.16 -10.29
N VAL A 34 -4.78 0.97 -9.84
CA VAL A 34 -5.33 1.04 -8.49
C VAL A 34 -6.31 -0.12 -8.40
N PRO A 35 -6.02 -1.15 -7.58
CA PRO A 35 -6.99 -2.22 -7.40
C PRO A 35 -8.24 -1.51 -6.94
N GLU A 36 -9.34 -1.63 -7.70
CA GLU A 36 -10.65 -1.20 -7.21
C GLU A 36 -10.70 -1.61 -5.76
N LEU A 37 -10.89 -0.64 -4.85
CA LEU A 37 -11.12 -0.86 -3.42
C LEU A 37 -12.41 -1.67 -3.32
N ARG A 38 -12.30 -2.95 -3.66
CA ARG A 38 -13.36 -3.93 -3.56
C ARG A 38 -13.72 -3.92 -2.09
N PRO A 39 -15.01 -3.85 -1.74
CA PRO A 39 -15.40 -4.06 -0.36
C PRO A 39 -14.72 -5.35 0.08
N PRO A 40 -13.82 -5.27 1.08
CA PRO A 40 -12.86 -6.33 1.32
C PRO A 40 -13.66 -7.57 1.72
N ASP A 41 -13.51 -8.65 0.94
CA ASP A 41 -14.11 -9.93 1.30
C ASP A 41 -13.65 -10.24 2.74
N PRO A 42 -14.56 -10.56 3.68
CA PRO A 42 -14.20 -10.83 5.07
C PRO A 42 -13.09 -11.90 5.20
N ARG A 43 -12.91 -12.75 4.19
CA ARG A 43 -11.80 -13.70 4.06
C ARG A 43 -10.48 -13.05 3.68
N SER A 44 -10.48 -12.12 2.73
CA SER A 44 -9.28 -11.35 2.35
C SER A 44 -8.83 -10.45 3.51
N GLU A 45 -9.77 -9.88 4.26
CA GLU A 45 -9.46 -9.13 5.49
C GLU A 45 -8.76 -9.98 6.55
N LEU A 46 -9.10 -11.26 6.67
CA LEU A 46 -8.42 -12.16 7.61
C LEU A 46 -6.96 -12.36 7.21
N LEU A 47 -6.69 -12.55 5.92
CA LEU A 47 -5.32 -12.67 5.42
C LEU A 47 -4.54 -11.36 5.62
N GLU A 48 -5.17 -10.20 5.40
CA GLU A 48 -4.57 -8.90 5.71
C GLU A 48 -4.19 -8.79 7.20
N GLN A 49 -5.09 -9.21 8.10
CA GLN A 49 -4.82 -9.17 9.54
C GLN A 49 -3.71 -10.13 9.98
N VAL A 50 -3.64 -11.34 9.40
CA VAL A 50 -2.54 -12.27 9.65
C VAL A 50 -1.22 -11.70 9.12
N HIS A 51 -1.25 -11.04 7.96
CA HIS A 51 -0.08 -10.39 7.37
C HIS A 51 0.44 -9.26 8.26
N VAL A 52 -0.43 -8.33 8.68
CA VAL A 52 -0.08 -7.21 9.57
C VAL A 52 0.45 -7.70 10.92
N ALA A 53 -0.11 -8.79 11.45
CA ALA A 53 0.38 -9.40 12.68
C ALA A 53 1.72 -10.15 12.52
N GLY A 54 2.14 -10.42 11.28
CA GLY A 54 3.32 -11.23 10.93
C GLY A 54 3.12 -12.73 11.13
N ALA A 55 2.57 -13.13 12.27
CA ALA A 55 2.12 -14.50 12.55
C ALA A 55 0.96 -14.47 13.55
N MET A 56 0.05 -15.45 13.43
CA MET A 56 -1.16 -15.52 14.26
C MET A 56 -1.36 -16.92 14.85
N GLU A 57 -1.65 -16.98 16.14
CA GLU A 57 -1.99 -18.23 16.83
C GLU A 57 -3.32 -18.81 16.33
N GLN A 58 -3.38 -20.15 16.25
CA GLN A 58 -4.59 -20.88 15.85
C GLN A 58 -5.82 -20.46 16.66
N ARG A 59 -5.69 -20.35 17.99
CA ARG A 59 -6.81 -19.96 18.86
C ARG A 59 -7.38 -18.60 18.48
N ARG A 60 -6.50 -17.61 18.26
CA ARG A 60 -6.90 -16.27 17.86
C ARG A 60 -7.51 -16.25 16.46
N LEU A 61 -6.97 -17.04 15.54
CA LEU A 61 -7.50 -17.15 14.18
C LEU A 61 -8.91 -17.77 14.17
N PHE A 62 -9.15 -18.80 14.99
CA PHE A 62 -10.48 -19.41 15.15
C PHE A 62 -11.49 -18.41 15.73
N GLU A 63 -11.10 -17.65 16.77
CA GLU A 63 -11.96 -16.60 17.35
C GLU A 63 -12.37 -15.55 16.30
N LEU A 64 -11.45 -15.14 15.42
CA LEU A 64 -11.75 -14.20 14.33
C LEU A 64 -12.66 -14.80 13.24
N LEU A 65 -12.52 -16.09 12.95
CA LEU A 65 -13.41 -16.80 12.03
C LEU A 65 -14.82 -16.91 12.59
N ASP A 66 -14.95 -17.23 13.88
CA ASP A 66 -16.24 -17.34 14.58
C ASP A 66 -16.98 -16.00 14.59
N GLN A 67 -16.27 -14.91 14.88
CA GLN A 67 -16.83 -13.54 14.83
C GLN A 67 -17.41 -13.19 13.46
N ARG A 68 -16.86 -13.76 12.39
CA ARG A 68 -17.27 -13.52 11.00
C ARG A 68 -18.18 -14.62 10.45
N SER A 69 -18.57 -15.60 11.27
CA SER A 69 -19.34 -16.77 10.84
C SER A 69 -18.70 -17.54 9.68
N ILE A 70 -17.37 -17.60 9.65
CA ILE A 70 -16.60 -18.34 8.63
C ILE A 70 -16.24 -19.72 9.19
N ASN A 71 -16.42 -20.77 8.39
CA ASN A 71 -16.08 -22.14 8.79
C ASN A 71 -14.56 -22.31 8.96
N HIS A 72 -14.12 -23.02 10.00
CA HIS A 72 -12.70 -23.31 10.26
C HIS A 72 -12.03 -24.13 9.15
N THR A 73 -12.79 -24.83 8.32
CA THR A 73 -12.27 -25.48 7.09
C THR A 73 -11.62 -24.48 6.13
N TRP A 74 -11.95 -23.20 6.24
CA TRP A 74 -11.31 -22.12 5.48
C TRP A 74 -9.80 -22.10 5.68
N ILE A 75 -9.30 -22.33 6.90
CA ILE A 75 -7.85 -22.35 7.16
C ILE A 75 -7.20 -23.48 6.38
N GLY A 76 -7.79 -24.68 6.40
CA GLY A 76 -7.29 -25.80 5.61
C GLY A 76 -7.27 -25.51 4.11
N ALA A 77 -8.28 -24.81 3.60
CA ALA A 77 -8.32 -24.37 2.21
C ALA A 77 -7.22 -23.35 1.88
N GLN A 78 -6.94 -22.38 2.77
CA GLN A 78 -5.87 -21.40 2.57
C GLN A 78 -4.48 -22.03 2.66
N VAL A 79 -4.28 -23.00 3.54
CA VAL A 79 -3.03 -23.77 3.61
C VAL A 79 -2.85 -24.61 2.34
N GLY A 80 -3.90 -25.29 1.88
CA GLY A 80 -3.87 -26.05 0.62
C GLY A 80 -3.67 -25.19 -0.63
N ALA A 81 -4.08 -23.93 -0.60
CA ALA A 81 -3.87 -22.94 -1.66
C ALA A 81 -2.52 -22.21 -1.56
N GLU A 82 -1.66 -22.56 -0.59
CA GLU A 82 -0.37 -21.90 -0.33
C GLU A 82 -0.47 -20.41 0.03
N TYR A 83 -1.59 -19.99 0.60
CA TYR A 83 -1.77 -18.62 1.11
C TYR A 83 -1.47 -18.47 2.59
N LEU A 84 -1.59 -19.57 3.34
CA LEU A 84 -1.12 -19.67 4.72
C LEU A 84 -0.08 -20.77 4.85
N GLU A 85 0.99 -20.48 5.59
CA GLU A 85 1.91 -21.46 6.11
C GLU A 85 1.58 -21.77 7.57
N LEU A 86 1.70 -23.04 7.94
CA LEU A 86 1.54 -23.53 9.30
C LEU A 86 2.89 -23.85 9.92
N TRP A 87 3.14 -23.30 11.10
CA TRP A 87 4.38 -23.46 11.85
C TRP A 87 4.05 -23.91 13.28
N GLN A 88 4.84 -24.84 13.82
CA GLN A 88 4.76 -25.22 15.22
C GLN A 88 5.83 -24.47 16.00
N ALA A 89 5.41 -23.67 16.98
CA ALA A 89 6.32 -23.00 17.90
C ALA A 89 6.92 -24.00 18.90
N ALA A 90 8.06 -23.63 19.50
CA ALA A 90 8.78 -24.48 20.45
C ALA A 90 7.97 -24.83 21.72
N ASP A 91 6.93 -24.06 22.01
CA ASP A 91 5.99 -24.26 23.13
C ASP A 91 4.77 -25.12 22.75
N GLY A 92 4.74 -25.66 21.53
CA GLY A 92 3.63 -26.47 21.02
C GLY A 92 2.44 -25.66 20.48
N ARG A 93 2.54 -24.32 20.42
CA ARG A 93 1.50 -23.51 19.78
C ARG A 93 1.59 -23.60 18.26
N THR A 94 0.44 -23.71 17.61
CA THR A 94 0.33 -23.63 16.15
C THR A 94 0.16 -22.18 15.72
N LEU A 95 1.03 -21.73 14.83
CA LEU A 95 1.06 -20.40 14.25
C LEU A 95 0.77 -20.47 12.75
N TYR A 96 0.03 -19.48 12.26
CA TYR A 96 -0.23 -19.27 10.85
C TYR A 96 0.41 -17.97 10.40
N ARG A 97 1.05 -18.00 9.24
CA ARG A 97 1.65 -16.84 8.60
C ARG A 97 1.24 -16.79 7.14
N VAL A 98 1.08 -15.58 6.62
CA VAL A 98 0.83 -15.37 5.19
C VAL A 98 2.09 -15.60 4.38
N THR A 99 1.96 -16.27 3.24
CA THR A 99 3.06 -16.53 2.32
C THR A 99 3.38 -15.32 1.45
N ASP A 100 4.60 -15.24 0.93
CA ASP A 100 4.99 -14.20 -0.04
C ASP A 100 4.14 -14.26 -1.32
N ARG A 101 3.62 -15.45 -1.64
CA ARG A 101 2.67 -15.65 -2.74
C ARG A 101 1.37 -14.91 -2.49
N ALA A 102 0.73 -15.12 -1.32
CA ALA A 102 -0.50 -14.43 -0.96
C ALA A 102 -0.30 -12.91 -0.88
N ILE A 103 0.84 -12.43 -0.37
CA ILE A 103 1.15 -11.00 -0.32
C ILE A 103 1.14 -10.39 -1.73
N ARG A 104 1.78 -11.05 -2.70
CA ARG A 104 1.85 -10.56 -4.09
C ARG A 104 0.51 -10.68 -4.82
N GLU A 105 -0.18 -11.81 -4.71
CA GLU A 105 -1.42 -12.06 -5.47
C GLU A 105 -2.58 -11.22 -4.93
N LEU A 106 -2.69 -11.09 -3.61
CA LEU A 106 -3.78 -10.38 -2.95
C LEU A 106 -3.43 -8.94 -2.59
N HIS A 107 -2.21 -8.50 -2.93
CA HIS A 107 -1.69 -7.15 -2.65
C HIS A 107 -1.83 -6.77 -1.16
N LEU A 108 -1.56 -7.74 -0.28
CA LEU A 108 -1.70 -7.57 1.16
C LEU A 108 -0.71 -6.53 1.68
N GLY A 109 -1.12 -5.73 2.67
CA GLY A 109 -0.33 -4.65 3.24
C GLY A 109 -0.49 -3.29 2.53
N GLN A 110 -1.17 -3.24 1.38
CA GLN A 110 -1.44 -1.96 0.69
C GLN A 110 -2.56 -1.15 1.37
N LEU A 111 -3.52 -1.81 2.03
CA LEU A 111 -4.61 -1.12 2.73
C LEU A 111 -4.11 -0.34 3.95
N ALA A 112 -3.11 -0.89 4.66
CA ALA A 112 -2.46 -0.19 5.77
C ALA A 112 -1.69 1.05 5.31
N SER A 113 -1.06 1.01 4.13
CA SER A 113 -0.30 2.16 3.61
C SER A 113 -1.23 3.26 3.10
N ALA A 114 -2.29 2.93 2.36
CA ALA A 114 -3.23 3.93 1.83
C ALA A 114 -3.97 4.69 2.94
N ALA A 115 -4.38 4.02 4.02
CA ALA A 115 -5.00 4.67 5.18
C ALA A 115 -4.00 5.56 5.97
N ALA A 116 -2.75 5.12 6.09
CA ALA A 116 -1.69 5.93 6.68
C ALA A 116 -1.35 7.16 5.83
N TYR A 117 -1.32 7.05 4.50
CA TYR A 117 -1.10 8.19 3.61
C TYR A 117 -2.29 9.15 3.57
N ALA A 118 -3.53 8.66 3.65
CA ALA A 118 -4.73 9.49 3.75
C ALA A 118 -4.73 10.33 5.05
N SER A 119 -4.39 9.70 6.18
CA SER A 119 -4.30 10.42 7.47
C SER A 119 -3.13 11.41 7.53
N LEU A 120 -1.99 11.12 6.89
CA LEU A 120 -0.86 12.06 6.79
C LEU A 120 -1.15 13.21 5.80
N SER A 121 -1.91 12.96 4.74
CA SER A 121 -2.34 13.97 3.76
C SER A 121 -3.27 15.01 4.40
N GLU A 122 -4.21 14.59 5.25
CA GLU A 122 -5.11 15.52 5.96
C GLU A 122 -4.36 16.40 6.98
N SER A 123 -3.27 15.91 7.58
CA SER A 123 -2.48 16.70 8.54
C SER A 123 -1.49 17.69 7.92
N SER A 124 -1.13 17.54 6.64
CA SER A 124 -0.04 18.33 6.03
C SER A 124 -0.49 19.33 4.95
N PHE A 125 -1.78 19.38 4.61
CA PHE A 125 -2.29 20.28 3.57
C PHE A 125 -2.68 21.69 4.07
N GLY A 126 -2.59 21.96 5.38
CA GLY A 126 -3.08 23.21 5.97
C GLY A 126 -2.05 24.11 6.66
N ASP A 127 -1.05 23.55 7.35
CA ASP A 127 -0.32 24.31 8.38
C ASP A 127 0.98 24.98 7.90
N ASP A 128 1.63 24.51 6.83
CA ASP A 128 2.93 25.07 6.39
C ASP A 128 2.80 26.34 5.54
N TRP A 129 1.60 26.66 5.05
CA TRP A 129 1.35 27.87 4.22
C TRP A 129 1.10 29.14 5.05
N GLN A 130 0.92 29.02 6.37
CA GLN A 130 0.71 30.16 7.27
C GLN A 130 1.88 30.34 8.24
N SER A 131 3.10 30.11 7.77
CA SER A 131 4.30 30.47 8.51
C SER A 131 4.26 31.97 8.87
N ALA A 132 4.39 32.28 10.16
CA ALA A 132 4.47 33.65 10.65
C ALA A 132 5.64 34.45 10.06
N GLU A 133 6.66 33.77 9.50
CA GLU A 133 7.79 34.42 8.81
C GLU A 133 7.38 35.07 7.48
N ASP A 134 6.37 34.57 6.78
CA ASP A 134 5.94 35.13 5.48
C ASP A 134 5.14 36.44 5.64
N SER A 135 4.54 36.64 6.83
CA SER A 135 3.79 37.86 7.16
C SER A 135 4.67 39.12 7.38
N ALA A 136 6.00 38.97 7.40
CA ALA A 136 6.95 40.07 7.55
C ALA A 136 7.15 40.87 6.25
N TYR A 137 6.87 40.28 5.08
CA TYR A 137 7.11 40.92 3.78
C TYR A 137 5.90 41.68 3.22
N ASP A 138 4.70 41.48 3.78
CA ASP A 138 3.47 42.17 3.37
C ASP A 138 3.33 43.60 3.96
N ARG A 139 4.27 44.04 4.80
CA ARG A 139 4.24 45.36 5.47
C ARG A 139 5.35 46.34 5.06
N LEU A 140 6.11 46.05 3.98
CA LEU A 140 7.10 46.96 3.40
C LEU A 140 6.60 47.53 2.06
#